data_AF-E0W4G7-F1
#
_entry.id   AF-E0W4G7-F1
#
_cell.length_a   1.000
_cell.length_b   1.000
_cell.length_c   1.000
_cell.angle_alpha   90.00
_cell.angle_beta   90.00
_cell.angle_gamma   90.00
#
_symmetry.space_group_name_H-M   'P 1'
#
loop_
_entity.id
_entity.type
_entity.pdbx_description
1 polymer ?
#
loop_
_entity_poly.entity_id
_entity_poly.type
_entity_poly.pdbx_seq_one_letter_code
_entity_poly.pdbx_strand_id
1 'polypeptide(L)'
;MKNIPGGHKLFVQDKEVATLIENLYSKLKLALIKKEEGKPTALLTHLRKINEHLAKKDTRFLTGDTMCCFDCELMPRLQHIRVAGKYFVDFEIPGELTALWRYMYH
;
A
#
# COMPACT_ATOMS: atom_id res chain seq x y z
N MET A 1 25.29 -0.31 -14.19
CA MET A 1 24.28 -0.39 -13.11
C MET A 1 25.00 -0.80 -11.84
N LYS A 2 24.90 -0.03 -10.74
CA LYS A 2 25.58 -0.37 -9.49
C LYS A 2 24.95 -1.65 -8.93
N ASN A 3 25.76 -2.68 -8.70
CA ASN A 3 25.30 -3.93 -8.09
C ASN A 3 24.81 -3.62 -6.67
N ILE A 4 23.52 -3.84 -6.45
CA ILE A 4 22.93 -3.81 -5.12
C ILE A 4 23.41 -5.08 -4.39
N PRO A 5 23.85 -5.01 -3.12
CA PRO A 5 24.19 -6.20 -2.36
C PRO A 5 23.07 -7.23 -2.45
N GLY A 6 23.39 -8.46 -2.89
CA GLY A 6 22.41 -9.53 -3.12
C GLY A 6 21.98 -9.74 -4.58
N GLY A 7 22.45 -8.95 -5.55
CA GLY A 7 22.24 -9.22 -6.99
C GLY A 7 20.81 -9.05 -7.50
N HIS A 8 19.87 -8.64 -6.64
CA HIS A 8 18.47 -8.42 -7.00
C HIS A 8 18.23 -7.03 -7.61
N LYS A 9 17.39 -6.98 -8.65
CA LYS A 9 17.00 -5.75 -9.33
C LYS A 9 15.92 -5.02 -8.52
N LEU A 10 16.32 -4.08 -7.66
CA LEU A 10 15.38 -3.26 -6.86
C LEU A 10 14.38 -2.50 -7.74
N PHE A 11 14.83 -1.94 -8.86
CA PHE A 11 13.97 -1.21 -9.80
C PHE A 11 13.33 -2.15 -10.81
N VAL A 12 12.25 -2.79 -10.40
CA VAL A 12 11.43 -3.65 -11.26
C VAL A 12 10.58 -2.77 -12.19
N GLN A 13 10.44 -3.20 -13.45
CA GLN A 13 9.55 -2.55 -14.40
C GLN A 13 8.21 -3.29 -14.42
N ASP A 14 7.26 -2.80 -13.64
CA ASP A 14 5.91 -3.35 -13.57
C ASP A 14 4.90 -2.20 -13.64
N LYS A 15 4.26 -2.05 -14.82
CA LYS A 15 3.28 -0.97 -15.07
C LYS A 15 1.98 -1.19 -14.29
N GLU A 16 1.61 -2.44 -14.05
CA GLU A 16 0.41 -2.79 -13.29
C GLU A 16 0.59 -2.33 -11.84
N VAL A 17 1.70 -2.71 -11.21
CA VAL A 17 2.01 -2.31 -9.82
C VAL A 17 2.22 -0.81 -9.70
N ALA A 18 2.90 -0.17 -10.65
CA ALA A 18 3.07 1.29 -10.65
C ALA A 18 1.72 2.01 -10.65
N THR A 19 0.80 1.60 -11.52
CA THR A 19 -0.57 2.16 -11.58
C THR A 19 -1.39 1.81 -10.34
N LEU A 20 -1.20 0.60 -9.79
CA LEU A 20 -1.91 0.12 -8.61
C LEU A 20 -1.63 0.98 -7.38
N ILE A 21 -0.39 1.41 -7.14
CA ILE A 21 -0.03 2.19 -5.94
C ILE A 21 -0.10 3.71 -6.15
N GLU A 22 -0.29 4.14 -7.40
CA GLU A 22 -0.31 5.55 -7.77
C GLU A 22 -1.42 6.32 -7.04
N ASN A 23 -1.13 7.56 -6.63
CA ASN A 23 -2.10 8.45 -5.99
C ASN A 23 -2.69 7.95 -4.65
N LEU A 24 -2.15 6.90 -4.04
CA LEU A 24 -2.62 6.41 -2.73
C LEU A 24 -2.47 7.50 -1.65
N TYR A 25 -1.31 8.14 -1.59
CA TYR A 25 -1.04 9.17 -0.57
C TYR A 25 -1.92 10.41 -0.75
N SER A 26 -2.28 10.76 -1.99
CA SER A 26 -3.23 11.85 -2.26
C SER A 26 -4.61 11.55 -1.68
N LYS A 27 -5.07 10.29 -1.72
CA LYS A 27 -6.35 9.88 -1.10
C LYS A 27 -6.30 9.94 0.43
N LEU A 28 -5.17 9.59 1.05
CA LEU A 28 -4.97 9.83 2.49
C LEU A 28 -5.07 11.32 2.83
N LYS A 29 -4.36 12.19 2.09
CA LYS A 29 -4.43 13.64 2.33
C LYS A 29 -5.86 14.17 2.23
N LEU A 30 -6.62 13.72 1.23
CA LEU A 30 -8.02 14.12 1.08
C LEU A 30 -8.88 13.63 2.26
N ALA A 31 -8.70 12.39 2.71
CA ALA A 31 -9.39 11.87 3.89
C ALA A 31 -9.10 12.71 5.15
N LEU A 32 -7.84 13.11 5.35
CA LEU A 32 -7.42 13.93 6.50
C LEU A 32 -7.94 15.37 6.43
N ILE A 33 -8.02 15.96 5.23
CA ILE A 33 -8.48 17.35 5.05
C ILE A 33 -9.99 17.45 5.11
N LYS A 34 -10.70 16.58 4.37
CA LYS A 34 -12.11 16.79 4.08
C LYS A 34 -13.05 16.44 5.23
N LYS A 35 -12.53 15.87 6.34
CA LYS A 35 -13.33 15.32 7.46
C LYS A 35 -14.65 14.76 6.93
N GLU A 36 -14.57 13.88 5.94
CA GLU A 36 -15.78 13.36 5.28
C GLU A 36 -16.73 12.88 6.39
N GLU A 37 -17.99 13.31 6.35
CA GLU A 37 -19.04 12.81 7.23
C GLU A 37 -19.31 11.34 6.84
N GLY A 38 -18.39 10.44 7.19
CA GLY A 38 -18.39 9.06 6.76
C GLY A 38 -16.98 8.45 6.64
N LYS A 39 -16.92 7.13 6.41
CA LYS A 39 -15.65 6.43 6.19
C LYS A 39 -15.03 6.91 4.87
N PRO A 40 -13.69 7.13 4.78
CA PRO A 40 -13.03 7.60 3.58
C PRO A 40 -13.07 6.56 2.45
N THR A 41 -14.17 6.56 1.70
CA THR A 41 -14.56 5.50 0.76
C THR A 41 -13.55 5.33 -0.37
N ALA A 42 -12.99 6.43 -0.88
CA ALA A 42 -12.00 6.40 -1.94
C ALA A 42 -10.68 5.76 -1.49
N LEU A 43 -10.24 6.06 -0.26
CA LEU A 43 -9.04 5.44 0.33
C LEU A 43 -9.26 3.94 0.53
N LEU A 44 -10.39 3.57 1.16
CA LEU A 44 -10.73 2.18 1.40
C LEU A 44 -10.84 1.37 0.09
N THR A 45 -11.51 1.91 -0.92
CA THR A 45 -11.63 1.27 -2.24
C THR A 45 -10.25 1.03 -2.86
N HIS A 46 -9.32 1.96 -2.70
CA HIS A 46 -7.96 1.80 -3.20
C HIS A 46 -7.18 0.72 -2.43
N LEU A 47 -7.32 0.66 -1.10
CA LEU A 47 -6.73 -0.40 -0.29
C LEU A 47 -7.30 -1.79 -0.64
N ARG A 48 -8.59 -1.89 -0.99
CA ARG A 48 -9.20 -3.14 -1.47
C ARG A 48 -8.52 -3.65 -2.75
N LYS A 49 -8.24 -2.76 -3.71
CA LYS A 49 -7.51 -3.12 -4.95
C LYS A 49 -6.10 -3.65 -4.65
N ILE A 50 -5.38 -3.01 -3.71
CA ILE A 50 -4.05 -3.48 -3.30
C ILE A 50 -4.15 -4.86 -2.63
N ASN A 51 -5.13 -5.05 -1.75
CA ASN A 51 -5.38 -6.34 -1.11
C ASN A 51 -5.69 -7.44 -2.14
N GLU A 52 -6.55 -7.16 -3.11
CA GLU A 52 -6.90 -8.09 -4.20
C GLU A 52 -5.68 -8.47 -5.04
N HIS A 53 -4.82 -7.50 -5.38
CA HIS A 53 -3.56 -7.75 -6.07
C HIS A 53 -2.64 -8.67 -5.26
N LEU A 54 -2.44 -8.37 -3.98
CA LEU A 54 -1.60 -9.18 -3.08
C LEU A 54 -2.17 -10.60 -2.92
N ALA A 55 -3.48 -10.75 -2.77
CA ALA A 55 -4.14 -12.04 -2.67
C ALA A 55 -4.01 -12.86 -3.95
N LYS A 56 -4.11 -12.21 -5.12
CA LYS A 56 -3.97 -12.86 -6.44
C LYS A 56 -2.53 -13.27 -6.73
N LYS A 57 -1.54 -12.46 -6.35
CA LYS A 57 -0.12 -12.78 -6.55
C LYS A 57 0.37 -13.87 -5.62
N ASP A 58 -0.13 -13.89 -4.39
CA ASP A 58 0.25 -14.82 -3.32
C ASP A 58 1.77 -14.91 -3.08
N THR A 59 2.45 -13.78 -3.21
CA THR A 59 3.87 -13.59 -2.91
C THR A 59 4.05 -12.73 -1.66
N ARG A 60 5.26 -12.68 -1.09
CA ARG A 60 5.53 -11.84 0.09
C ARG A 60 5.33 -10.34 -0.18
N PHE A 61 5.80 -9.85 -1.32
CA PHE A 61 5.79 -8.44 -1.71
C PHE A 61 5.05 -8.21 -3.03
N LEU A 62 4.94 -6.95 -3.47
CA LEU A 62 4.10 -6.54 -4.61
C LEU A 62 4.42 -7.24 -5.94
N THR A 63 5.69 -7.59 -6.15
CA THR A 63 6.19 -8.16 -7.42
C THR A 63 6.85 -9.54 -7.26
N GLY A 64 6.89 -10.09 -6.04
CA GLY A 64 7.57 -11.36 -5.75
C GLY A 64 7.94 -11.48 -4.27
N ASP A 65 8.86 -12.39 -3.95
CA ASP A 65 9.28 -12.63 -2.56
C ASP A 65 10.45 -11.76 -2.08
N THR A 66 10.99 -10.94 -2.99
CA THR A 66 12.06 -9.96 -2.70
C THR A 66 11.50 -8.55 -2.86
N MET A 67 11.87 -7.67 -1.92
CA MET A 67 11.44 -6.27 -1.93
C MET A 67 11.92 -5.53 -3.19
N CYS A 68 11.06 -4.69 -3.76
CA CYS A 68 11.36 -3.83 -4.89
C CYS A 68 11.05 -2.36 -4.60
N CYS A 69 11.33 -1.48 -5.56
CA CYS A 69 11.10 -0.03 -5.44
C CYS A 69 9.66 0.32 -5.08
N PHE A 70 8.67 -0.44 -5.58
CA PHE A 70 7.26 -0.20 -5.28
C PHE A 70 6.91 -0.47 -3.82
N ASP A 71 7.56 -1.46 -3.20
CA ASP A 71 7.35 -1.77 -1.78
C ASP A 71 7.91 -0.66 -0.90
N CYS A 72 9.12 -0.20 -1.22
CA CYS A 72 9.75 0.94 -0.54
C CYS A 72 8.92 2.23 -0.65
N GLU A 73 8.09 2.34 -1.70
CA GLU A 73 7.19 3.46 -1.91
C GLU A 73 5.84 3.29 -1.17
N LEU A 74 5.30 2.06 -1.16
CA LEU A 74 4.01 1.73 -0.59
C LEU A 74 4.04 1.64 0.95
N MET A 75 5.03 0.95 1.52
CA MET A 75 5.07 0.64 2.95
C MET A 75 5.05 1.91 3.84
N PRO A 76 5.84 2.97 3.57
CA PRO A 76 5.78 4.19 4.36
C PRO A 76 4.39 4.85 4.31
N ARG A 77 3.70 4.76 3.17
CA ARG A 77 2.35 5.32 3.01
C ARG A 77 1.31 4.52 3.79
N LEU A 78 1.40 3.18 3.77
CA LEU A 78 0.55 2.33 4.60
C LEU A 78 0.74 2.63 6.08
N GLN A 79 1.99 2.87 6.52
CA GLN A 79 2.26 3.26 7.90
C GLN A 79 1.64 4.60 8.26
N HIS A 80 1.73 5.61 7.38
CA HIS A 80 1.03 6.88 7.57
C HIS A 80 -0.50 6.69 7.61
N ILE A 81 -1.07 5.84 6.75
CA ILE A 81 -2.51 5.53 6.77
C ILE A 81 -2.92 4.94 8.12
N ARG A 82 -2.16 3.98 8.67
CA ARG A 82 -2.46 3.35 9.96
C ARG A 82 -2.43 4.37 11.11
N VAL A 83 -1.36 5.16 11.19
CA VAL A 83 -1.14 6.06 12.34
C VAL A 83 -2.02 7.31 12.22
N ALA A 84 -1.92 8.03 11.10
CA ALA A 84 -2.63 9.29 10.91
C ALA A 84 -4.13 9.07 10.66
N GLY A 85 -4.51 8.00 9.94
CA GLY A 85 -5.92 7.66 9.71
C GLY A 85 -6.65 7.42 11.03
N LYS A 86 -6.07 6.62 11.93
CA LYS A 86 -6.66 6.37 13.25
C LYS A 86 -6.72 7.65 14.09
N TYR A 87 -5.63 8.40 14.15
CA TYR A 87 -5.54 9.55 15.04
C TYR A 87 -6.45 10.73 14.63
N PHE A 88 -6.47 11.10 13.35
CA PHE A 88 -7.14 12.33 12.91
C PHE A 88 -8.60 12.13 12.48
N VAL A 89 -8.96 10.94 11.98
CA VAL A 89 -10.27 10.69 11.37
C VAL A 89 -10.89 9.33 11.76
N ASP A 90 -10.38 8.71 12.83
CA ASP A 90 -10.81 7.39 13.35
C ASP A 90 -10.94 6.31 12.27
N PHE A 91 -10.09 6.37 11.24
CA PHE A 91 -10.06 5.40 10.15
C PHE A 91 -9.10 4.26 10.49
N GLU A 92 -9.59 3.03 10.38
CA GLU A 92 -8.79 1.81 10.47
C GLU A 92 -8.86 1.01 9.17
N ILE A 93 -7.74 0.38 8.80
CA ILE A 93 -7.71 -0.59 7.71
C ILE A 93 -8.53 -1.81 8.15
N PRO A 94 -9.60 -2.19 7.43
CA PRO A 94 -10.48 -3.27 7.89
C PRO A 94 -9.75 -4.60 8.01
N GLY A 95 -10.12 -5.40 9.02
CA GLY A 95 -9.50 -6.69 9.31
C GLY A 95 -9.69 -7.72 8.20
N GLU A 96 -10.75 -7.59 7.38
CA GLU A 96 -10.99 -8.49 6.26
C GLU A 96 -9.99 -8.33 5.09
N LEU A 97 -9.17 -7.27 5.08
CA LEU A 97 -8.10 -7.07 4.09
C LEU A 97 -6.86 -7.90 4.47
N THR A 98 -7.03 -9.22 4.54
CA THR A 98 -6.07 -10.17 5.11
C THR A 98 -4.74 -10.22 4.37
N ALA A 99 -4.73 -10.12 3.03
CA ALA A 99 -3.49 -10.12 2.25
C ALA A 99 -2.70 -8.82 2.46
N LEU A 100 -3.38 -7.68 2.60
CA LEU A 100 -2.74 -6.42 2.94
C LEU A 100 -2.19 -6.43 4.38
N TRP A 101 -2.91 -7.01 5.33
CA TRP A 101 -2.41 -7.19 6.70
C TRP A 101 -1.18 -8.09 6.74
N ARG A 102 -1.19 -9.22 6.00
CA ARG A 102 -0.03 -10.10 5.84
C ARG A 102 1.18 -9.36 5.27
N TYR A 103 0.96 -8.50 4.27
CA TYR A 103 2.01 -7.67 3.68
C TYR A 103 2.64 -6.68 4.68
N MET A 104 1.85 -6.12 5.60
CA MET A 104 2.34 -5.18 6.63
C MET A 104 2.95 -5.83 7.88
N TYR A 105 2.75 -7.14 8.06
CA TYR A 105 3.17 -7.85 9.28
C TYR A 105 4.67 -8.17 9.29
N HIS A 106 5.27 -8.35 8.11
CA HIS A 106 6.66 -8.81 7.93
C HIS A 106 7.58 -7.74 7.34
#